data_AF-A0A932EPI8-F1
#
_entry.id   AF-A0A932EPI8-F1
#
_cell.length_a   1.000
_cell.length_b   1.000
_cell.length_c   1.000
_cell.angle_alpha   90.00
_cell.angle_beta   90.00
_cell.angle_gamma   90.00
#
_symmetry.space_group_name_H-M   'P 1'
#
loop_
_entity.id
_entity.type
_entity.pdbx_description
1 polymer ?
#
loop_
_entity_poly.entity_id
_entity_poly.type
_entity_poly.pdbx_seq_one_letter_code
_entity_poly.pdbx_strand_id
1 'polypeptide(L)'
;MLQDYLEALADAADAGTPDDSKLLYGYAEMKYRMAGGGKCAICRSHVRHVVPVFAKREDGKEVAYDCLCQRCLVGEIGLALEVELRIGDASVRYTRDADKAQGVTRTFVAPKAKGANSGA
;
A
#
# COMPACT_ATOMS: atom_id res chain seq x y z
N MET A 1 -8.15 12.33 13.58
CA MET A 1 -6.84 11.70 13.28
C MET A 1 -6.70 10.28 13.83
N LEU A 2 -6.69 10.03 15.16
CA LEU A 2 -6.88 8.64 15.66
C LEU A 2 -8.34 8.20 15.48
N GLN A 3 -9.28 9.13 15.72
CA GLN A 3 -10.70 8.94 15.39
C GLN A 3 -10.88 8.57 13.92
N ASP A 4 -10.30 9.31 12.97
CA ASP A 4 -10.42 9.01 11.53
C ASP A 4 -9.88 7.61 11.15
N TYR A 5 -8.85 7.12 11.84
CA TYR A 5 -8.34 5.75 11.64
C TYR A 5 -9.29 4.70 12.24
N LEU A 6 -9.80 4.95 13.45
CA LEU A 6 -10.77 4.07 14.11
C LEU A 6 -12.13 4.06 13.40
N GLU A 7 -12.53 5.18 12.82
CA GLU A 7 -13.73 5.35 12.01
C GLU A 7 -13.56 4.63 10.67
N ALA A 8 -12.41 4.79 10.01
CA ALA A 8 -12.10 3.99 8.81
C ALA A 8 -12.05 2.48 9.11
N LEU A 9 -11.59 2.07 10.30
CA LEU A 9 -11.62 0.66 10.76
C LEU A 9 -13.03 0.17 11.07
N ALA A 10 -13.87 1.00 11.69
CA ALA A 10 -15.27 0.67 11.95
C ALA A 10 -16.06 0.57 10.64
N ASP A 11 -15.89 1.54 9.74
CA ASP A 11 -16.45 1.52 8.39
C ASP A 11 -15.99 0.30 7.59
N ALA A 12 -14.73 -0.12 7.75
CA ALA A 12 -14.19 -1.31 7.12
C ALA A 12 -14.73 -2.63 7.71
N ALA A 13 -15.08 -2.63 8.99
CA ALA A 13 -15.69 -3.79 9.65
C ALA A 13 -17.17 -3.93 9.27
N ASP A 14 -17.86 -2.80 9.07
CA ASP A 14 -19.29 -2.77 8.75
C ASP A 14 -19.60 -2.79 7.24
N ALA A 15 -18.70 -2.25 6.40
CA ALA A 15 -18.84 -2.26 4.95
C ALA A 15 -18.08 -3.44 4.32
N GLY A 16 -18.77 -4.22 3.49
CA GLY A 16 -18.16 -5.30 2.71
C GLY A 16 -17.07 -4.84 1.71
N THR A 17 -16.86 -3.53 1.55
CA THR A 17 -15.78 -2.93 0.75
C THR A 17 -15.17 -1.74 1.52
N PRO A 18 -14.10 -1.96 2.30
CA PRO A 18 -13.41 -0.89 3.03
C PRO A 18 -12.78 0.18 2.12
N ASP A 19 -12.74 1.43 2.59
CA ASP A 19 -11.88 2.47 2.00
C ASP A 19 -10.43 2.24 2.46
N ASP A 20 -9.78 1.26 1.83
CA ASP A 20 -8.40 0.84 2.10
C ASP A 20 -7.40 2.00 2.05
N SER A 21 -7.71 3.08 1.32
CA SER A 21 -6.84 4.25 1.29
C SER A 21 -6.81 4.98 2.64
N LYS A 22 -7.97 5.20 3.26
CA LYS A 22 -8.07 5.84 4.58
C LYS A 22 -7.45 4.98 5.66
N LEU A 23 -7.68 3.66 5.60
CA LEU A 23 -7.04 2.70 6.52
C LEU A 23 -5.53 2.76 6.45
N LEU A 24 -4.99 2.70 5.23
CA LEU A 24 -3.55 2.61 5.00
C LEU A 24 -2.84 3.92 5.40
N TYR A 25 -3.40 5.08 5.06
CA TYR A 25 -2.85 6.36 5.48
C TYR A 25 -3.08 6.66 6.97
N GLY A 26 -4.23 6.30 7.52
CA GLY A 26 -4.55 6.44 8.95
C GLY A 26 -3.58 5.63 9.82
N TYR A 27 -3.33 4.38 9.45
CA TYR A 27 -2.32 3.56 10.13
C TYR A 27 -0.91 4.15 10.00
N ALA A 28 -0.53 4.59 8.80
CA ALA A 28 0.80 5.14 8.58
C ALA A 28 1.04 6.43 9.37
N GLU A 29 0.02 7.27 9.53
CA GLU A 29 0.07 8.47 10.38
C GLU A 29 0.14 8.11 11.88
N MET A 30 -0.63 7.12 12.34
CA MET A 30 -0.53 6.61 13.71
C MET A 30 0.89 6.09 13.99
N LYS A 31 1.42 5.26 13.11
CA LYS A 31 2.79 4.72 13.21
C LYS A 31 3.83 5.82 13.24
N TYR A 32 3.68 6.85 12.39
CA TYR A 32 4.58 8.01 12.40
C TYR A 32 4.60 8.72 13.76
N ARG A 33 3.45 8.91 14.40
CA ARG A 33 3.38 9.56 15.71
C ARG A 33 4.00 8.72 16.83
N MET A 34 3.92 7.39 16.73
CA MET A 34 4.46 6.48 17.75
C MET A 34 5.97 6.23 17.60
N ALA A 35 6.44 6.03 16.37
CA ALA A 35 7.79 5.55 16.09
C ALA A 35 8.62 6.51 15.22
N GLY A 36 8.02 7.63 14.78
CA GLY A 36 8.65 8.55 13.85
C GLY A 36 8.56 8.09 12.39
N GLY A 37 9.24 8.84 11.51
CA GLY A 37 9.32 8.55 10.10
C GLY A 37 10.47 7.61 9.74
N GLY A 38 10.63 7.37 8.44
CA GLY A 38 11.70 6.57 7.87
C GLY A 38 12.53 7.34 6.85
N LYS A 39 13.37 6.59 6.12
CA LYS A 39 14.16 7.09 5.00
C LYS A 39 13.77 6.34 3.75
N CYS A 40 13.60 7.07 2.65
CA CYS A 40 13.33 6.48 1.34
C CYS A 40 14.46 5.50 0.97
N ALA A 41 14.11 4.29 0.57
CA ALA A 41 15.09 3.27 0.19
C ALA A 41 15.95 3.66 -1.02
N ILE A 42 15.43 4.52 -1.91
CA ILE A 42 16.13 4.95 -3.14
C ILE A 42 16.98 6.20 -2.88
N CYS A 43 16.36 7.31 -2.46
CA CYS A 43 17.04 8.62 -2.39
C CYS A 43 17.41 9.06 -0.97
N ARG A 44 17.08 8.26 0.05
CA ARG A 44 17.33 8.55 1.49
C ARG A 44 16.73 9.86 2.01
N SER A 45 15.75 10.43 1.31
CA SER A 45 14.94 11.54 1.83
C SER A 45 14.12 11.09 3.03
N HIS A 46 13.75 12.03 3.92
CA HIS A 46 12.82 11.73 5.01
C HIS A 46 11.44 11.37 4.46
N VAL A 47 10.83 10.35 5.06
CA VAL A 47 9.47 9.89 4.74
C VAL A 47 8.68 9.87 6.04
N ARG A 48 7.55 10.58 6.06
CA ARG A 48 6.66 10.61 7.22
C ARG A 48 5.93 9.27 7.37
N HIS A 49 5.22 8.87 6.33
CA HIS A 49 4.39 7.67 6.31
C HIS A 49 5.20 6.49 5.78
N VAL A 50 5.71 5.66 6.71
CA VAL A 50 6.47 4.45 6.37
C VAL A 50 5.49 3.34 5.98
N VAL A 51 5.33 3.18 4.67
CA VAL A 51 4.50 2.14 4.05
C VAL A 51 5.39 1.25 3.18
N PRO A 52 5.41 -0.08 3.41
CA PRO A 52 6.13 -1.03 2.56
C PRO A 52 5.60 -1.01 1.12
N VAL A 53 6.53 -1.03 0.17
CA VAL A 53 6.23 -1.03 -1.27
C VAL A 53 6.82 -2.28 -1.91
N PHE A 54 5.99 -3.03 -2.63
CA PHE A 54 6.36 -4.22 -3.39
C PHE A 54 6.20 -3.90 -4.87
N ALA A 55 7.25 -4.03 -5.66
CA ALA A 55 7.24 -3.73 -7.09
C ALA A 55 7.62 -4.97 -7.89
N LYS A 56 6.84 -5.28 -8.93
CA LYS A 56 7.10 -6.35 -9.89
C LYS A 56 7.51 -5.76 -11.23
N ARG A 57 8.68 -6.17 -11.72
CA ARG A 57 9.29 -5.66 -12.95
C ARG A 57 8.99 -6.56 -14.15
N GLU A 58 9.26 -6.05 -15.35
CA GLU A 58 9.08 -6.76 -16.62
C GLU A 58 9.92 -8.04 -16.74
N ASP A 59 11.09 -8.05 -16.10
CA ASP A 59 11.96 -9.23 -16.03
C ASP A 59 11.45 -10.29 -15.03
N GLY A 60 10.27 -10.07 -14.45
CA GLY A 60 9.66 -10.93 -13.43
C GLY A 60 10.28 -10.77 -12.04
N LYS A 61 11.27 -9.89 -11.85
CA LYS A 61 11.85 -9.65 -10.52
C LYS A 61 10.88 -8.88 -9.64
N GLU A 62 10.80 -9.32 -8.40
CA GLU A 62 10.08 -8.63 -7.34
C GLU A 62 11.09 -7.90 -6.45
N VAL A 63 10.82 -6.62 -6.17
CA VAL A 63 11.64 -5.77 -5.31
C VAL A 63 10.77 -5.25 -4.18
N ALA A 64 11.25 -5.35 -2.95
CA ALA A 64 10.58 -4.82 -1.78
C ALA A 64 11.38 -3.64 -1.20
N TYR A 65 10.67 -2.56 -0.87
CA TYR A 65 11.21 -1.38 -0.22
C TYR A 65 10.50 -1.15 1.11
N ASP A 66 11.26 -0.84 2.15
CA ASP A 66 10.69 -0.50 3.47
C ASP A 66 9.76 0.71 3.41
N CYS A 67 10.16 1.74 2.65
CA CYS A 67 9.31 2.85 2.23
C CYS A 67 9.96 3.63 1.09
N LEU A 68 9.12 4.35 0.33
CA LEU A 68 9.54 5.30 -0.69
C LEU A 68 8.96 6.68 -0.41
N CYS A 69 9.70 7.73 -0.74
CA CYS A 69 9.10 9.06 -0.80
C CYS A 69 8.17 9.16 -2.02
N GLN A 70 7.25 10.12 -2.01
CA GLN A 70 6.25 10.28 -3.07
C GLN A 70 6.87 10.33 -4.47
N ARG A 71 8.00 11.01 -4.64
CA ARG A 71 8.70 11.11 -5.93
C ARG A 71 9.21 9.76 -6.41
N CYS A 72 9.86 9.00 -5.53
CA CYS A 72 10.40 7.69 -5.86
C CYS A 72 9.27 6.67 -6.07
N LEU A 73 8.18 6.76 -5.33
CA LEU A 73 7.00 5.92 -5.53
C LEU A 73 6.39 6.13 -6.91
N VAL A 74 6.16 7.38 -7.33
CA VAL A 74 5.64 7.70 -8.67
C VAL A 74 6.60 7.21 -9.76
N GLY A 75 7.91 7.36 -9.54
CA GLY A 75 8.93 6.80 -10.44
C GLY A 75 8.82 5.28 -10.57
N GLU A 76 8.68 4.56 -9.44
CA GLU A 76 8.54 3.11 -9.46
C GLU A 76 7.24 2.66 -10.13
N ILE A 77 6.11 3.37 -9.90
CA ILE A 77 4.82 3.11 -10.56
C ILE A 77 4.95 3.25 -12.09
N GLY A 78 5.75 4.20 -12.58
CA GLY A 78 5.99 4.36 -14.01
C GLY A 78 6.86 3.24 -14.62
N LEU A 79 7.79 2.69 -13.83
CA LEU A 79 8.77 1.71 -14.30
C LEU A 79 8.30 0.25 -14.16
N ALA A 80 7.60 -0.07 -13.07
CA ALA A 80 7.16 -1.42 -12.76
C ALA A 80 5.88 -1.80 -13.51
N LEU A 81 5.66 -3.12 -13.69
CA LEU A 81 4.39 -3.65 -14.17
C LEU A 81 3.31 -3.54 -13.11
N GLU A 82 3.69 -3.80 -11.86
CA GLU A 82 2.80 -3.76 -10.71
C GLU A 82 3.54 -3.17 -9.51
N VAL A 83 2.87 -2.28 -8.79
CA VAL A 83 3.34 -1.76 -7.50
C VAL A 83 2.23 -1.92 -6.47
N GLU A 84 2.50 -2.66 -5.40
CA GLU A 84 1.59 -2.86 -4.29
C GLU A 84 2.13 -2.18 -3.02
N LEU A 85 1.33 -1.33 -2.40
CA LEU A 85 1.57 -0.83 -1.05
C LEU A 85 0.73 -1.64 -0.09
N ARG A 86 1.34 -2.23 0.94
CA ARG A 86 0.62 -3.13 1.84
C ARG A 86 0.93 -2.88 3.30
N ILE A 87 -0.11 -2.86 4.12
CA ILE A 87 -0.04 -2.81 5.57
C ILE A 87 -1.02 -3.84 6.13
N GLY A 88 -0.49 -4.93 6.69
CA GLY A 88 -1.31 -6.05 7.14
C GLY A 88 -2.18 -6.58 6.00
N ASP A 89 -3.49 -6.48 6.20
CA ASP A 89 -4.53 -6.98 5.28
C ASP A 89 -5.00 -5.92 4.27
N ALA A 90 -4.65 -4.64 4.47
CA ALA A 90 -4.98 -3.56 3.53
C ALA A 90 -3.88 -3.40 2.49
N SER A 91 -4.24 -3.39 1.21
CA SER A 91 -3.29 -3.04 0.16
C SER A 91 -3.88 -2.24 -1.00
N VAL A 92 -3.03 -1.39 -1.55
CA VAL A 92 -3.31 -0.57 -2.73
C VAL A 92 -2.37 -1.01 -3.83
N ARG A 93 -2.93 -1.48 -4.93
CA ARG A 93 -2.18 -1.94 -6.10
C ARG A 93 -2.31 -0.95 -7.25
N TYR A 94 -1.19 -0.66 -7.88
CA TYR A 94 -1.07 0.09 -9.12
C TYR A 94 -0.59 -0.89 -10.19
N THR A 95 -1.42 -1.14 -11.20
CA THR A 95 -1.01 -1.91 -12.37
C THR A 95 -0.81 -0.95 -13.53
N ARG A 96 0.28 -1.17 -14.27
CA ARG A 96 0.54 -0.48 -15.53
C ARG A 96 -0.01 -1.33 -16.66
N ASP A 97 -1.04 -0.84 -17.34
CA ASP A 97 -1.53 -1.49 -18.56
C ASP A 97 -0.53 -1.23 -19.69
N ALA A 98 0.25 -2.25 -20.07
CA ALA A 98 1.24 -2.14 -21.15
C ALA A 98 0.62 -1.71 -22.50
N ASP A 99 -0.67 -1.98 -22.69
CA ASP A 99 -1.41 -1.67 -23.93
C ASP A 99 -2.01 -0.26 -23.96
N LYS A 100 -1.96 0.49 -22.85
CA LYS A 100 -2.44 1.89 -22.78
C LYS A 100 -1.30 2.79 -22.32
N ALA A 101 -0.86 3.67 -23.22
CA ALA A 101 0.28 4.57 -23.03
C ALA A 101 0.26 5.42 -21.74
N GLN A 102 -0.88 5.55 -21.05
CA GLN A 102 -1.04 6.38 -19.83
C GLN A 102 -2.06 5.81 -18.81
N GLY A 103 -2.32 4.50 -18.83
CA GLY A 103 -3.30 3.88 -17.92
C GLY A 103 -2.64 3.25 -16.67
N VAL A 104 -2.58 3.98 -15.56
CA VAL A 104 -2.31 3.35 -14.25
C VAL A 104 -3.65 3.05 -13.59
N THR A 105 -3.98 1.77 -13.47
CA THR A 105 -5.20 1.35 -12.78
C THR A 105 -4.88 1.15 -11.31
N ARG A 106 -5.59 1.88 -10.45
CA ARG A 106 -5.53 1.69 -8.99
C ARG A 106 -6.61 0.70 -8.59
N THR A 107 -6.21 -0.42 -8.01
CA THR A 107 -7.14 -1.43 -7.50
C THR A 107 -6.88 -1.63 -6.02
N PHE A 108 -7.96 -1.66 -5.24
CA PHE A 108 -7.93 -2.03 -3.85
C PHE A 108 -8.08 -3.54 -3.75
N VAL A 109 -7.13 -4.20 -3.09
CA VAL A 109 -7.14 -5.65 -2.98
C VAL A 109 -7.80 -6.00 -1.66
N ALA A 110 -9.03 -6.52 -1.73
CA ALA A 110 -9.68 -7.07 -0.55
C ALA A 110 -8.79 -8.15 0.07
N PRO A 111 -8.67 -8.21 1.41
CA PRO A 111 -7.86 -9.22 2.05
C PRO A 111 -8.33 -10.60 1.61
N LYS A 112 -7.37 -11.47 1.24
CA LYS A 112 -7.66 -12.89 1.04
C LYS A 112 -8.30 -13.39 2.33
N ALA A 113 -9.59 -13.71 2.29
CA ALA A 113 -10.28 -14.38 3.37
C ALA A 113 -9.40 -15.55 3.82
N LYS A 114 -8.95 -15.52 5.08
CA LYS A 114 -8.27 -16.66 5.69
C LYS A 114 -9.18 -17.86 5.45
N GLY A 115 -8.65 -18.84 4.71
CA GLY A 115 -9.37 -20.08 4.43
C GLY A 115 -10.00 -20.60 5.70
N ALA A 116 -11.29 -20.89 5.62
CA ALA A 116 -11.99 -21.66 6.62
C ALA A 116 -11.16 -22.92 6.89
N ASN A 117 -10.54 -22.98 8.07
CA ASN A 117 -9.91 -24.20 8.54
C ASN A 117 -11.04 -25.06 9.11
N SER A 118 -11.74 -25.78 8.23
CA SER A 118 -12.55 -26.93 8.60
C SER A 118 -11.59 -28.08 8.92
N GLY A 119 -11.48 -28.42 10.20
CA GLY A 119 -10.82 -29.63 10.68
C GLY A 119 -10.82 -29.64 12.20
N ALA A 120 -11.19 -30.70 12.90
CA ALA A 120 -11.91 -31.93 12.56
C ALA A 120 -12.56 -32.37 13.89
#